data_AF-A0A3B9IEJ5-F1
#
_entry.id   AF-A0A3B9IEJ5-F1
#
_cell.length_a   1.000
_cell.length_b   1.000
_cell.length_c   1.000
_cell.angle_alpha   90.00
_cell.angle_beta   90.00
_cell.angle_gamma   90.00
#
_symmetry.space_group_name_H-M   'P 1'
#
loop_
_entity.id
_entity.type
_entity.pdbx_description
1 polymer ?
#
loop_
_entity_poly.entity_id
_entity_poly.type
_entity_poly.pdbx_seq_one_letter_code
_entity_poly.pdbx_strand_id
1 'polypeptide(L)'
;AARKRLEDLGRDKPLVPGWRYALVTEAGGKAAKLIFADGAAGTLDLEAVKWARKYVSVDRRGPAIRAVDDVVSTGDIVVVAPADDPTEVAAEADRRAEDGEGPAPKAAAGALKLVQVPDVSGGLVAMNPHNGRVLAMTGGFNFAASEFNRVTQAQRQPGSAFKPFVYL
;
A
#
# COMPACT_ATOMS: atom_id res chain seq x y z
N ALA A 1 18.62 20.10 3.16
CA ALA A 1 17.18 20.38 3.37
C ALA A 1 16.29 19.17 3.08
N ALA A 2 16.36 18.59 1.87
CA ALA A 2 15.51 17.48 1.45
C ALA A 2 15.60 16.20 2.31
N ARG A 3 16.80 15.74 2.68
CA ARG A 3 16.98 14.50 3.46
C ARG A 3 16.37 14.59 4.86
N LYS A 4 16.65 15.70 5.57
CA LYS A 4 16.04 15.99 6.87
C LYS A 4 14.50 15.96 6.79
N ARG A 5 13.93 16.52 5.72
CA ARG A 5 12.47 16.45 5.50
C ARG A 5 11.96 15.02 5.36
N LEU A 6 12.69 14.12 4.70
CA LEU A 6 12.31 12.70 4.60
C LEU A 6 12.41 11.98 5.96
N GLU A 7 13.44 12.29 6.76
CA GLU A 7 13.62 11.75 8.11
C GLU A 7 12.51 12.22 9.05
N ASP A 8 12.21 13.51 9.04
CA ASP A 8 11.11 14.12 9.81
C ASP A 8 9.78 13.46 9.41
N LEU A 9 9.52 13.25 8.11
CA LEU A 9 8.31 12.58 7.63
C LEU A 9 8.22 11.12 8.09
N GLY A 10 9.34 10.40 8.09
CA GLY A 10 9.41 9.02 8.58
C GLY A 10 9.09 8.91 10.07
N ARG A 11 9.48 9.91 10.86
CA ARG A 11 9.15 9.99 12.29
C ARG A 11 7.69 10.35 12.52
N ASP A 12 7.18 11.37 11.82
CA ASP A 12 5.84 11.91 12.06
C ASP A 12 4.73 11.03 11.46
N LYS A 13 5.03 10.34 10.36
CA LYS A 13 4.09 9.47 9.63
C LYS A 13 4.73 8.12 9.38
N PRO A 14 4.81 7.26 10.42
CA PRO A 14 5.45 5.97 10.30
C PRO A 14 4.73 5.13 9.25
N LEU A 15 5.53 4.47 8.41
CA LEU A 15 5.07 3.54 7.39
C LEU A 15 5.07 2.10 7.93
N VAL A 16 4.41 1.20 7.22
CA VAL A 16 4.52 -0.23 7.49
C VAL A 16 5.95 -0.73 7.22
N PRO A 17 6.40 -1.82 7.85
CA PRO A 17 7.74 -2.37 7.62
C PRO A 17 8.03 -2.59 6.14
N GLY A 18 9.25 -2.27 5.71
CA GLY A 18 9.68 -2.38 4.31
C GLY A 18 9.37 -1.15 3.46
N TRP A 19 8.31 -0.41 3.75
CA TRP A 19 7.95 0.81 3.01
C TRP A 19 8.81 2.00 3.42
N ARG A 20 9.19 2.82 2.44
CA ARG A 20 10.14 3.93 2.62
C ARG A 20 9.68 5.17 1.87
N TYR A 21 9.89 6.34 2.47
CA TYR A 21 9.77 7.61 1.75
C TYR A 21 10.99 7.83 0.86
N ALA A 22 10.75 8.33 -0.35
CA ALA A 22 11.78 8.71 -1.29
C ALA A 22 11.43 10.04 -1.96
N LEU A 23 12.45 10.86 -2.23
CA LEU A 23 12.30 12.08 -3.02
C LEU A 23 12.60 11.77 -4.48
N VAL A 24 11.72 12.20 -5.38
CA VAL A 24 11.96 12.15 -6.83
C VAL A 24 12.94 13.25 -7.21
N THR A 25 14.13 12.87 -7.69
CA THR A 25 15.16 13.83 -8.12
C THR A 25 15.10 14.11 -9.62
N GLU A 26 14.67 13.11 -10.41
CA GLU A 26 14.47 13.22 -11.84
C GLU A 26 13.27 12.35 -12.22
N ALA A 27 12.37 12.88 -13.04
CA ALA A 27 11.28 12.14 -13.66
C ALA A 27 11.37 12.29 -15.18
N GLY A 28 11.31 11.17 -15.90
CA GLY A 28 11.21 11.15 -17.35
C GLY A 28 10.33 10.00 -17.80
N GLY A 29 10.01 9.92 -19.09
CA GLY A 29 8.92 9.03 -19.53
C GLY A 29 9.12 7.52 -19.30
N LYS A 30 10.36 7.02 -19.21
CA LYS A 30 10.64 5.59 -18.98
C LYS A 30 10.94 5.24 -17.53
N ALA A 31 11.51 6.18 -16.77
CA ALA A 31 11.97 5.93 -15.42
C ALA A 31 12.09 7.24 -14.63
N ALA A 32 11.98 7.13 -13.31
CA ALA A 32 12.26 8.19 -12.35
C ALA A 32 13.39 7.77 -11.39
N LYS A 33 14.29 8.70 -11.09
CA LYS A 33 15.34 8.52 -10.07
C LYS A 33 14.86 9.02 -8.73
N LEU A 34 15.17 8.23 -7.71
CA LEU A 34 14.79 8.46 -6.34
C LEU A 34 16.03 8.59 -5.46
N ILE A 35 15.90 9.39 -4.41
CA ILE A 35 16.86 9.41 -3.31
C ILE A 35 16.14 9.19 -1.97
N PHE A 36 16.72 8.33 -1.15
CA PHE A 36 16.23 8.02 0.19
C PHE A 36 16.89 8.91 1.25
N ALA A 37 16.37 8.86 2.48
CA ALA A 37 16.92 9.61 3.62
C ALA A 37 18.38 9.23 3.92
N ASP A 38 18.72 7.95 3.84
CA ASP A 38 20.07 7.40 4.02
C ASP A 38 21.04 7.74 2.86
N GLY A 39 20.55 8.40 1.81
CA GLY A 39 21.33 8.74 0.63
C GLY A 39 21.42 7.61 -0.40
N ALA A 40 20.79 6.46 -0.16
CA ALA A 40 20.67 5.43 -1.19
C ALA A 40 19.88 5.97 -2.39
N ALA A 41 20.24 5.50 -3.58
CA ALA A 41 19.53 5.81 -4.81
C ALA A 41 18.55 4.67 -5.13
N GLY A 42 17.40 5.03 -5.68
CA GLY A 42 16.40 4.10 -6.21
C GLY A 42 16.00 4.48 -7.62
N THR A 43 15.44 3.54 -8.38
CA THR A 43 14.83 3.81 -9.67
C THR A 43 13.42 3.22 -9.70
N LEU A 44 12.47 3.99 -10.21
CA LEU A 44 11.13 3.51 -10.57
C LEU A 44 11.05 3.44 -12.09
N ASP A 45 10.63 2.30 -12.61
CA ASP A 45 10.33 2.14 -14.03
C ASP A 45 8.82 2.31 -14.30
N LEU A 46 8.43 2.15 -15.57
CA LEU A 46 7.03 2.24 -15.97
C LEU A 46 6.16 1.15 -15.32
N GLU A 47 6.65 -0.08 -15.18
CA GLU A 47 5.88 -1.17 -14.56
C GLU A 47 5.53 -0.85 -13.11
N ALA A 48 6.47 -0.28 -12.37
CA ALA A 48 6.30 0.11 -10.98
C ALA A 48 5.21 1.17 -10.75
N VAL A 49 4.83 1.94 -11.78
CA VAL A 49 3.86 3.04 -11.69
C VAL A 49 2.58 2.83 -12.51
N LYS A 50 2.50 1.78 -13.34
CA LYS A 50 1.34 1.53 -14.23
C LYS A 50 -0.01 1.48 -13.51
N TRP A 51 -0.02 0.99 -12.26
CA TRP A 51 -1.22 0.88 -11.46
C TRP A 51 -1.76 2.25 -11.00
N ALA A 52 -0.90 3.26 -10.91
CA ALA A 52 -1.14 4.55 -10.24
C ALA A 52 -1.95 5.54 -11.10
N ARG A 53 -3.03 5.07 -11.72
CA ARG A 53 -3.96 5.94 -12.45
C ARG A 53 -4.57 6.95 -11.49
N LYS A 54 -4.59 8.23 -11.91
CA LYS A 54 -5.15 9.34 -11.12
C LYS A 54 -6.55 9.00 -10.59
N TYR A 55 -6.73 9.11 -9.28
CA TYR A 55 -8.04 9.00 -8.65
C TYR A 55 -8.93 10.18 -9.07
N VAL A 56 -10.16 9.90 -9.52
CA VAL A 56 -11.15 10.93 -9.90
C VAL A 56 -12.35 10.88 -8.96
N SER A 57 -12.92 9.69 -8.76
CA SER A 57 -13.97 9.42 -7.79
C SER A 57 -13.95 7.94 -7.41
N VAL A 58 -14.79 7.53 -6.46
CA VAL A 58 -14.89 6.13 -6.02
C VAL A 58 -15.04 5.19 -7.23
N ASP A 59 -15.93 5.53 -8.16
CA ASP A 59 -16.27 4.72 -9.33
C ASP A 59 -15.48 5.08 -10.60
N ARG A 60 -14.53 6.03 -10.54
CA ARG A 60 -13.82 6.50 -11.73
C ARG A 60 -12.32 6.67 -11.51
N ARG A 61 -11.54 6.25 -12.50
CA ARG A 61 -10.10 6.47 -12.61
C ARG A 61 -9.76 7.29 -13.86
N GLY A 62 -8.67 8.04 -13.81
CA GLY A 62 -8.10 8.80 -14.93
C GLY A 62 -7.58 7.89 -16.04
N PRO A 63 -7.05 8.38 -17.16
CA PRO A 63 -6.60 7.56 -18.29
C PRO A 63 -5.49 6.55 -17.92
N ALA A 64 -5.20 5.60 -18.81
CA ALA A 64 -4.08 4.70 -18.64
C ALA A 64 -2.74 5.47 -18.67
N ILE A 65 -1.81 5.07 -17.80
CA ILE A 65 -0.48 5.67 -17.69
C ILE A 65 0.36 5.22 -18.89
N ARG A 66 1.02 6.16 -19.56
CA ARG A 66 1.90 5.87 -20.71
C ARG A 66 3.35 6.14 -20.40
N ALA A 67 3.61 7.02 -19.44
CA ALA A 67 4.94 7.47 -19.10
C ALA A 67 5.05 7.70 -17.58
N VAL A 68 6.25 7.57 -17.01
CA VAL A 68 6.45 7.69 -15.55
C VAL A 68 6.19 9.11 -15.05
N ASP A 69 6.47 10.12 -15.88
CA ASP A 69 6.19 11.53 -15.64
C ASP A 69 4.68 11.88 -15.67
N ASP A 70 3.81 10.98 -16.13
CA ASP A 70 2.35 11.10 -15.94
C ASP A 70 1.94 10.93 -14.46
N VAL A 71 2.79 10.26 -13.66
CA VAL A 71 2.49 9.84 -12.28
C VAL A 71 3.29 10.63 -11.26
N VAL A 72 4.58 10.85 -11.51
CA VAL A 72 5.50 11.49 -10.56
C VAL A 72 6.24 12.66 -11.20
N SER A 73 6.46 13.72 -10.43
CA SER A 73 7.23 14.90 -10.84
C SER A 73 8.49 15.07 -10.00
N THR A 74 9.51 15.72 -10.56
CA THR A 74 10.72 16.09 -9.81
C THR A 74 10.35 16.95 -8.60
N GLY A 75 10.81 16.56 -7.42
CA GLY A 75 10.49 17.20 -6.15
C GLY A 75 9.40 16.50 -5.33
N ASP A 76 8.68 15.53 -5.90
CA ASP A 76 7.66 14.77 -5.18
C ASP A 76 8.27 13.87 -4.11
N ILE A 77 7.59 13.76 -2.96
CA ILE A 77 7.89 12.76 -1.94
C ILE A 77 6.90 11.62 -2.13
N VAL A 78 7.40 10.46 -2.51
CA VAL A 78 6.62 9.26 -2.78
C VAL A 78 6.93 8.17 -1.76
N VAL A 79 6.05 7.19 -1.66
CA VAL A 79 6.28 5.99 -0.87
C VAL A 79 6.60 4.84 -1.81
N VAL A 80 7.68 4.13 -1.51
CA VAL A 80 8.09 2.96 -2.28
C VAL A 80 8.28 1.77 -1.37
N ALA A 81 8.03 0.58 -1.93
CA ALA A 81 8.25 -0.69 -1.27
C ALA A 81 9.19 -1.56 -2.11
N PRO A 82 9.89 -2.53 -1.51
CA PRO A 82 10.60 -3.57 -2.26
C PRO A 82 9.59 -4.35 -3.11
N ALA A 83 9.90 -4.56 -4.38
CA ALA A 83 9.04 -5.36 -5.25
C ALA A 83 8.95 -6.82 -4.79
N ASP A 84 9.99 -7.32 -4.11
CA ASP A 84 10.08 -8.68 -3.56
C ASP A 84 9.41 -8.87 -2.18
N ASP A 85 8.56 -7.94 -1.71
CA ASP A 85 7.92 -8.06 -0.40
C ASP A 85 7.08 -9.35 -0.30
N PRO A 86 7.43 -10.32 0.59
CA PRO A 86 6.80 -11.64 0.63
C PRO A 86 5.29 -11.58 0.89
N THR A 87 4.83 -10.60 1.66
CA THR A 87 3.43 -10.40 2.01
C THR A 87 2.63 -9.96 0.79
N GLU A 88 3.22 -9.11 -0.05
CA GLU A 88 2.58 -8.67 -1.29
C GLU A 88 2.75 -9.69 -2.42
N VAL A 89 3.84 -10.44 -2.47
CA VAL A 89 4.03 -11.56 -3.40
C VAL A 89 2.99 -12.65 -3.14
N ALA A 90 2.71 -12.97 -1.87
CA ALA A 90 1.63 -13.88 -1.51
C ALA A 90 0.25 -13.33 -1.92
N ALA A 91 -0.05 -12.07 -1.60
CA ALA A 91 -1.32 -11.44 -1.95
C ALA A 91 -1.53 -11.26 -3.47
N GLU A 92 -0.46 -11.11 -4.25
CA GLU A 92 -0.53 -11.05 -5.71
C GLU A 92 -0.62 -12.44 -6.34
N ALA A 93 0.03 -13.45 -5.76
CA ALA A 93 -0.14 -14.84 -6.17
C ALA A 93 -1.58 -15.32 -5.97
N ASP A 94 -2.20 -15.00 -4.82
CA ASP A 94 -3.60 -15.33 -4.54
C ASP A 94 -4.54 -14.66 -5.55
N ARG A 95 -4.37 -13.35 -5.81
CA ARG A 95 -5.19 -12.61 -6.80
C ARG A 95 -5.04 -13.16 -8.22
N ARG A 96 -3.81 -13.43 -8.68
CA ARG A 96 -3.58 -13.99 -10.03
C ARG A 96 -4.14 -15.40 -10.17
N ALA A 97 -4.13 -16.20 -9.10
CA ALA A 97 -4.75 -17.51 -9.08
C ALA A 97 -6.28 -17.41 -9.22
N GLU A 98 -6.92 -16.41 -8.60
CA GLU A 98 -8.35 -16.11 -8.79
C GLU A 98 -8.66 -15.64 -10.23
N ASP A 99 -7.79 -14.80 -10.80
CA ASP A 99 -7.96 -14.24 -12.16
C ASP A 99 -7.53 -15.21 -13.29
N GLY A 100 -7.01 -16.40 -12.95
CA GLY A 100 -6.52 -17.38 -13.92
C GLY A 100 -5.27 -16.94 -14.69
N GLU A 101 -4.54 -15.95 -14.18
CA GLU A 101 -3.28 -15.49 -14.76
C GLU A 101 -2.12 -16.35 -14.27
N GLY A 102 -1.16 -16.62 -15.16
CA GLY A 102 0.06 -17.36 -14.83
C GLY A 102 0.87 -16.71 -13.70
N PRO A 103 1.87 -17.42 -13.15
CA PRO A 103 2.64 -16.95 -11.99
C PRO A 103 3.24 -15.56 -12.27
N ALA A 104 3.17 -14.68 -11.26
CA ALA A 104 3.70 -13.32 -11.35
C ALA A 104 5.16 -13.34 -11.84
N PRO A 105 5.57 -12.42 -12.74
CA PRO A 105 6.96 -12.29 -13.10
C PRO A 105 7.76 -12.01 -11.82
N LYS A 106 8.80 -12.82 -11.57
CA LYS A 106 9.70 -12.64 -10.43
C LYS A 106 10.30 -11.24 -10.54
N ALA A 107 9.99 -10.39 -9.56
CA ALA A 107 10.56 -9.05 -9.53
C ALA A 107 12.10 -9.15 -9.54
N ALA A 108 12.74 -8.25 -10.29
CA ALA A 108 14.19 -8.20 -10.31
C ALA A 108 14.69 -7.87 -8.90
N ALA A 109 15.70 -8.57 -8.43
CA ALA A 109 16.24 -8.36 -7.09
C ALA A 109 16.63 -6.89 -6.89
N GLY A 110 15.99 -6.20 -5.95
CA GLY A 110 16.19 -4.79 -5.68
C GLY A 110 15.31 -3.83 -6.49
N ALA A 111 14.33 -4.34 -7.24
CA ALA A 111 13.31 -3.51 -7.87
C ALA A 111 12.42 -2.84 -6.82
N LEU A 112 12.04 -1.60 -7.10
CA LEU A 112 11.14 -0.81 -6.26
C LEU A 112 9.78 -0.72 -6.93
N LYS A 113 8.72 -0.72 -6.12
CA LYS A 113 7.36 -0.42 -6.57
C LYS A 113 6.86 0.86 -5.93
N LEU A 114 6.08 1.63 -6.67
CA LEU A 114 5.35 2.76 -6.12
C LEU A 114 4.17 2.21 -5.31
N VAL A 115 4.00 2.70 -4.08
CA VAL A 115 2.88 2.33 -3.20
C VAL A 115 2.20 3.57 -2.65
N GLN A 116 0.97 3.41 -2.18
CA GLN A 116 0.21 4.49 -1.57
C GLN A 116 -0.32 4.04 -0.22
N VAL A 117 -0.14 4.88 0.80
CA VAL A 117 -0.78 4.68 2.10
C VAL A 117 -2.30 4.80 1.90
N PRO A 118 -3.10 3.78 2.23
CA PRO A 118 -4.54 3.84 2.02
C PRO A 118 -5.21 4.89 2.91
N ASP A 119 -6.11 5.69 2.33
CA ASP A 119 -6.98 6.59 3.09
C ASP A 119 -8.10 5.82 3.83
N VAL A 120 -8.55 4.71 3.23
CA VAL A 120 -9.53 3.82 3.83
C VAL A 120 -8.91 3.02 4.97
N SER A 121 -9.72 2.68 5.98
CA SER A 121 -9.30 1.80 7.08
C SER A 121 -10.28 0.64 7.24
N GLY A 122 -9.80 -0.44 7.86
CA GLY A 122 -10.60 -1.60 8.23
C GLY A 122 -10.18 -2.17 9.58
N GLY A 123 -10.86 -3.23 9.99
CA GLY A 123 -10.49 -4.06 11.11
C GLY A 123 -10.81 -5.52 10.78
N LEU A 124 -10.02 -6.43 11.29
CA LEU A 124 -10.21 -7.87 11.12
C LEU A 124 -10.04 -8.57 12.46
N VAL A 125 -10.90 -9.54 12.73
CA VAL A 125 -10.80 -10.44 13.88
C VAL A 125 -11.12 -11.85 13.44
N ALA A 126 -10.29 -12.80 13.87
CA ALA A 126 -10.51 -14.22 13.70
C ALA A 126 -10.67 -14.86 15.08
N MET A 127 -11.72 -15.65 15.27
CA MET A 127 -12.06 -16.27 16.55
C MET A 127 -12.34 -17.76 16.39
N ASN A 128 -11.99 -18.53 17.42
CA ASN A 128 -12.46 -19.90 17.55
C ASN A 128 -13.94 -19.88 17.99
N PRO A 129 -14.87 -20.45 17.21
CA PRO A 129 -16.31 -20.37 17.50
C PRO A 129 -16.72 -21.21 18.72
N HIS A 130 -15.94 -22.22 19.11
CA HIS A 130 -16.28 -23.11 20.22
C HIS A 130 -15.94 -22.55 21.60
N ASN A 131 -14.95 -21.64 21.70
CA ASN A 131 -14.49 -21.10 22.98
C ASN A 131 -14.28 -19.58 22.99
N GLY A 132 -14.56 -18.88 21.89
CA GLY A 132 -14.43 -17.43 21.77
C GLY A 132 -12.99 -16.90 21.79
N ARG A 133 -11.97 -17.76 21.71
CA ARG A 133 -10.57 -17.30 21.69
C ARG A 133 -10.28 -16.52 20.42
N VAL A 134 -9.71 -15.32 20.57
CA VAL A 134 -9.17 -14.54 19.45
C VAL A 134 -7.88 -15.20 18.97
N LEU A 135 -7.85 -15.56 17.69
CA LEU A 135 -6.69 -16.16 17.01
C LEU A 135 -5.82 -15.10 16.33
N ALA A 136 -6.47 -14.09 15.75
CA ALA A 136 -5.81 -12.95 15.15
C ALA A 136 -6.71 -11.71 15.25
N MET A 137 -6.11 -10.54 15.39
CA MET A 137 -6.82 -9.27 15.41
C MET A 137 -5.93 -8.17 14.82
N THR A 138 -6.49 -7.35 13.93
CA THR A 138 -5.89 -6.09 13.49
C THR A 138 -6.95 -4.98 13.49
N GLY A 139 -6.62 -3.85 14.11
CA GLY A 139 -7.54 -2.71 14.29
C GLY A 139 -7.40 -1.61 13.24
N GLY A 140 -6.51 -1.76 12.26
CA GLY A 140 -6.20 -0.74 11.26
C GLY A 140 -5.05 -1.16 10.34
N PHE A 141 -4.68 -0.27 9.42
CA PHE A 141 -3.61 -0.51 8.46
C PHE A 141 -2.22 -0.49 9.12
N ASN A 142 -1.94 0.51 9.96
CA ASN A 142 -0.69 0.64 10.68
C ASN A 142 -0.94 1.15 12.11
N PHE A 143 -0.53 0.37 13.11
CA PHE A 143 -0.67 0.74 14.52
C PHE A 143 0.12 2.01 14.87
N ALA A 144 1.33 2.16 14.34
CA ALA A 144 2.18 3.32 14.59
C ALA A 144 1.57 4.62 14.06
N ALA A 145 0.70 4.53 13.04
CA ALA A 145 -0.04 5.69 12.52
C ALA A 145 -1.35 5.96 13.27
N SER A 146 -1.94 4.95 13.92
CA SER A 146 -3.20 5.04 14.63
C SER A 146 -3.36 3.89 15.62
N GLU A 147 -3.33 4.20 16.92
CA GLU A 147 -3.56 3.22 17.99
C GLU A 147 -5.03 2.83 18.17
N PHE A 148 -5.95 3.53 17.48
CA PHE A 148 -7.38 3.24 17.53
C PHE A 148 -7.72 1.87 16.92
N ASN A 149 -8.23 0.96 17.75
CA ASN A 149 -8.58 -0.40 17.37
C ASN A 149 -10.04 -0.46 16.87
N ARG A 150 -10.20 -0.55 15.54
CA ARG A 150 -11.53 -0.57 14.90
C ARG A 150 -12.32 -1.85 15.15
N VAL A 151 -11.69 -2.94 15.58
CA VAL A 151 -12.40 -4.19 15.90
C VAL A 151 -13.26 -4.02 17.16
N THR A 152 -12.75 -3.30 18.16
CA THR A 152 -13.41 -3.18 19.47
C THR A 152 -14.02 -1.81 19.72
N GLN A 153 -13.47 -0.76 19.11
CA GLN A 153 -13.86 0.62 19.42
C GLN A 153 -14.73 1.27 18.33
N ALA A 154 -14.67 0.79 17.07
CA ALA A 154 -15.43 1.41 15.99
C ALA A 154 -16.85 0.84 15.89
N GLN A 155 -17.84 1.60 16.35
CA GLN A 155 -19.23 1.27 16.10
C GLN A 155 -19.61 1.61 14.65
N ARG A 156 -20.10 0.61 13.91
CA ARG A 156 -20.50 0.73 12.50
C ARG A 156 -21.81 -0.02 12.28
N GLN A 157 -22.63 0.47 11.35
CA GLN A 157 -23.83 -0.27 10.95
C GLN A 157 -23.39 -1.57 10.25
N PRO A 158 -23.85 -2.75 10.71
CA PRO A 158 -23.46 -4.04 10.12
C PRO A 158 -24.13 -4.30 8.76
N GLY A 159 -25.24 -3.60 8.46
CA GLY A 159 -25.99 -3.79 7.23
C GLY A 159 -26.48 -5.24 7.06
N SER A 160 -26.39 -5.76 5.83
CA SER A 160 -26.87 -7.12 5.51
C SER A 160 -26.12 -8.24 6.25
N ALA A 161 -24.93 -7.98 6.81
CA ALA A 161 -24.20 -8.98 7.58
C ALA A 161 -24.94 -9.42 8.86
N PHE A 162 -25.91 -8.63 9.34
CA PHE A 162 -26.72 -8.97 10.51
C PHE A 162 -27.93 -9.86 10.20
N LYS A 163 -28.27 -10.07 8.92
CA LYS A 163 -29.44 -10.85 8.50
C LYS A 163 -29.53 -12.24 9.16
N PRO A 164 -28.44 -13.04 9.28
CA PRO A 164 -28.54 -14.36 9.91
C PRO A 164 -29.22 -14.34 11.28
N PHE A 165 -28.96 -13.33 12.13
CA PHE A 165 -29.58 -13.23 13.46
C PHE A 165 -31.07 -12.88 13.44
N VAL A 166 -31.58 -12.32 12.34
CA VAL A 166 -33.00 -11.98 12.17
C VAL A 166 -33.82 -13.17 11.67
N TYR A 167 -33.20 -14.09 10.92
CA TYR A 167 -33.87 -15.24 10.30
C TYR A 167 -33.66 -16.57 11.04
N LEU A 168 -32.90 -16.57 12.14
CA LEU A 168 -32.67 -17.74 12.99
C LEU A 168 -33.80 -17.95 14.01
#